data_AF-A0A2W5T322-F1
#
_entry.id   AF-A0A2W5T322-F1
#
_cell.length_a   1.000
_cell.length_b   1.000
_cell.length_c   1.000
_cell.angle_alpha   90.00
_cell.angle_beta   90.00
_cell.angle_gamma   90.00
#
_symmetry.space_group_name_H-M   'P 1'
#
loop_
_entity.id
_entity.type
_entity.pdbx_description
1 polymer ?
#
loop_
_entity_poly.entity_id
_entity_poly.type
_entity_poly.pdbx_seq_one_letter_code
_entity_poly.pdbx_strand_id
1 'polypeptide(L)'
;MQLWDQWKKGFDVWEQKTADVLETMLKSETVLSPLGTMLTAGLKVKQAGEKAAASWWSTLGLPTRREQERTLHALNQIQSRLIDLEERLAKLDKH
;
A
#
# COMPACT_ATOMS: atom_id res chain seq x y z
N MET A 1 32.31 6.86 -28.94
CA MET A 1 31.28 7.71 -29.59
C MET A 1 30.24 6.87 -30.32
N GLN A 2 30.60 6.05 -31.33
CA GLN A 2 29.64 5.31 -32.16
C GLN A 2 28.64 4.38 -31.42
N LEU A 3 29.04 3.74 -30.31
CA LEU A 3 28.16 2.84 -29.55
C LEU A 3 27.04 3.59 -28.81
N TRP A 4 27.36 4.78 -28.30
CA TRP A 4 26.42 5.64 -27.59
C TRP A 4 25.39 6.23 -28.55
N ASP A 5 25.83 6.65 -29.74
CA ASP A 5 24.95 7.24 -30.75
C ASP A 5 23.96 6.20 -31.31
N GLN A 6 24.39 4.93 -31.48
CA GLN A 6 23.50 3.85 -31.88
C GLN A 6 22.50 3.46 -30.78
N TRP A 7 22.95 3.38 -29.53
CA TRP A 7 22.06 3.14 -28.40
C TRP A 7 21.03 4.27 -28.27
N LYS A 8 21.47 5.53 -28.35
CA LYS A 8 20.62 6.70 -28.23
C LYS A 8 19.59 6.76 -29.35
N LYS A 9 19.98 6.47 -30.59
CA LYS A 9 19.04 6.40 -31.72
C LYS A 9 18.00 5.29 -31.57
N GLY A 10 18.38 4.14 -31.00
CA GLY A 10 17.46 3.06 -30.66
C GLY A 10 16.51 3.44 -29.51
N PHE A 11 17.04 4.13 -28.50
CA PHE A 11 16.27 4.67 -27.39
C PHE A 11 15.27 5.73 -27.87
N ASP A 12 15.69 6.69 -28.69
CA ASP A 12 14.83 7.76 -29.23
C ASP A 12 13.66 7.16 -30.04
N VAL A 13 13.91 6.13 -30.86
CA VAL A 13 12.86 5.44 -31.61
C VAL A 13 11.91 4.67 -30.68
N TRP A 14 12.44 4.04 -29.63
CA TRP A 14 11.62 3.36 -28.64
C TRP A 14 10.78 4.35 -27.82
N GLU A 15 11.37 5.45 -27.38
CA GLU A 15 10.73 6.52 -26.62
C GLU A 15 9.58 7.11 -27.43
N GLN A 16 9.82 7.45 -28.69
CA GLN A 16 8.83 8.07 -29.56
C GLN A 16 7.64 7.13 -29.82
N LYS A 17 7.90 5.85 -30.10
CA LYS A 17 6.83 4.85 -30.27
C LYS A 17 6.08 4.55 -28.98
N THR A 18 6.79 4.52 -27.85
CA THR A 18 6.18 4.28 -26.55
C THR A 18 5.33 5.46 -26.11
N ALA A 19 5.80 6.69 -26.37
CA ALA A 19 5.08 7.93 -26.12
C ALA A 19 3.78 7.99 -26.93
N ASP A 20 3.80 7.71 -28.24
CA ASP A 20 2.58 7.72 -29.06
C ASP A 20 1.54 6.70 -28.57
N VAL A 21 2.00 5.50 -28.17
CA VAL A 21 1.14 4.45 -27.62
C VAL A 21 0.57 4.86 -26.26
N LEU A 22 1.41 5.40 -25.37
CA LEU A 22 0.98 5.90 -24.06
C LEU A 22 0.03 7.08 -24.18
N GLU A 23 0.28 8.00 -25.09
CA GLU A 23 -0.58 9.16 -25.34
C GLU A 23 -1.95 8.72 -25.87
N THR A 24 -1.98 7.75 -26.78
CA THR A 24 -3.24 7.17 -27.29
C THR A 24 -4.00 6.42 -26.19
N MET A 25 -3.30 5.66 -25.35
CA MET A 25 -3.91 4.96 -24.22
C MET A 25 -4.41 5.95 -23.15
N LEU A 26 -3.64 6.98 -22.83
CA LEU A 26 -3.98 7.97 -21.80
C LEU A 26 -5.07 8.96 -22.24
N LYS A 27 -5.22 9.19 -23.54
CA LYS A 27 -6.28 10.05 -24.10
C LYS A 27 -7.57 9.30 -24.43
N SER A 28 -7.54 7.96 -24.50
CA SER A 28 -8.74 7.18 -24.78
C SER A 28 -9.39 6.67 -23.50
N GLU A 29 -10.46 7.35 -23.10
CA GLU A 29 -11.30 6.96 -21.96
C GLU A 29 -11.87 5.53 -22.12
N THR A 30 -12.08 5.11 -23.37
CA THR A 30 -12.53 3.76 -23.73
C THR A 30 -11.51 2.66 -23.48
N VAL A 31 -10.22 2.98 -23.29
CA VAL A 31 -9.17 2.01 -22.94
C VAL A 31 -8.81 2.11 -21.45
N LEU A 32 -8.69 3.34 -20.94
CA LEU A 32 -8.40 3.61 -19.53
C LEU A 32 -9.48 3.10 -18.59
N SER A 33 -10.76 3.25 -18.93
CA SER A 33 -11.86 2.85 -18.05
C SER A 33 -11.97 1.32 -17.88
N PRO A 34 -11.93 0.50 -18.94
CA PRO A 34 -11.85 -0.96 -18.81
C PRO A 34 -10.56 -1.45 -18.12
N LEU A 35 -9.42 -0.83 -18.40
CA LEU A 35 -8.17 -1.20 -17.73
C LEU A 35 -8.19 -0.85 -16.24
N GLY A 36 -8.69 0.32 -15.87
CA GLY A 36 -8.82 0.75 -14.48
C GLY A 36 -9.79 -0.14 -13.71
N THR A 37 -10.89 -0.56 -14.33
CA THR A 37 -11.85 -1.49 -13.71
C THR A 37 -11.27 -2.90 -13.56
N MET A 38 -10.56 -3.42 -14.57
CA MET A 38 -9.84 -4.70 -14.48
C MET A 38 -8.75 -4.67 -13.40
N LEU A 39 -7.92 -3.62 -13.36
CA LEU A 39 -6.89 -3.45 -12.34
C LEU A 39 -7.52 -3.41 -10.94
N THR A 40 -8.61 -2.64 -10.78
CA THR A 40 -9.34 -2.55 -9.52
C THR A 40 -9.93 -3.89 -9.10
N ALA A 41 -10.49 -4.65 -10.04
CA ALA A 41 -10.98 -6.00 -9.78
C ALA A 41 -9.84 -6.93 -9.36
N GLY A 42 -8.70 -6.91 -10.06
CA GLY A 42 -7.51 -7.69 -9.71
C GLY A 42 -6.97 -7.35 -8.33
N LEU A 43 -6.91 -6.07 -7.98
CA LEU A 43 -6.50 -5.60 -6.64
C LEU A 43 -7.47 -6.06 -5.56
N LYS A 44 -8.78 -6.02 -5.80
CA LYS A 44 -9.79 -6.56 -4.86
C LYS A 44 -9.63 -8.05 -4.64
N VAL A 45 -9.38 -8.83 -5.71
CA VAL A 45 -9.10 -10.26 -5.62
C VAL A 45 -7.82 -10.52 -4.82
N LYS A 46 -6.73 -9.81 -5.12
CA LYS A 46 -5.47 -9.90 -4.37
C LYS A 46 -5.70 -9.61 -2.89
N GLN A 47 -6.40 -8.52 -2.57
CA GLN A 47 -6.70 -8.12 -1.20
C GLN A 47 -7.57 -9.17 -0.48
N ALA A 48 -8.55 -9.77 -1.17
CA ALA A 48 -9.35 -10.85 -0.61
C ALA A 48 -8.49 -12.09 -0.31
N GLY A 49 -7.57 -12.43 -1.22
CA GLY A 49 -6.61 -13.53 -1.01
C GLY A 49 -5.70 -13.28 0.19
N GLU A 50 -5.15 -12.08 0.34
CA GLU A 50 -4.34 -11.70 1.50
C GLU A 50 -5.12 -11.82 2.82
N LYS A 51 -6.41 -11.40 2.83
CA LYS A 51 -7.28 -11.55 4.00
C LYS A 51 -7.58 -13.02 4.31
N ALA A 52 -7.83 -13.84 3.29
CA ALA A 52 -8.09 -15.26 3.47
C ALA A 52 -6.85 -15.98 4.03
N ALA A 53 -5.66 -15.68 3.49
CA ALA A 53 -4.41 -16.19 4.02
C ALA A 53 -4.18 -15.74 5.46
N ALA A 54 -4.38 -14.45 5.78
CA ALA A 54 -4.27 -13.95 7.15
C ALA A 54 -5.25 -14.66 8.10
N SER A 55 -6.49 -14.89 7.68
CA SER A 55 -7.48 -15.64 8.47
C SER A 55 -7.05 -17.08 8.67
N TRP A 56 -6.50 -17.74 7.65
CA TRP A 56 -6.00 -19.10 7.74
C TRP A 56 -4.83 -19.21 8.73
N TRP A 57 -3.88 -18.28 8.65
CA TRP A 57 -2.77 -18.19 9.61
C TRP A 57 -3.27 -17.93 11.03
N SER A 58 -4.27 -17.06 11.19
CA SER A 58 -4.91 -16.78 12.49
C SER A 58 -5.61 -18.02 13.06
N THR A 59 -6.31 -18.81 12.23
CA THR A 59 -6.91 -20.10 12.66
C THR A 59 -5.88 -21.14 13.06
N LEU A 60 -4.67 -21.09 12.49
CA LEU A 60 -3.53 -21.93 12.90
C LEU A 60 -2.82 -21.36 14.14
N GLY A 61 -3.29 -20.26 14.71
CA GLY A 61 -2.72 -19.62 15.90
C GLY A 61 -1.42 -18.85 15.63
N LEU A 62 -1.07 -18.59 14.38
CA LEU A 62 0.13 -17.84 14.03
C LEU A 62 -0.19 -16.33 13.99
N PRO A 63 0.47 -15.50 14.83
CA PRO A 63 0.18 -14.08 14.92
C PRO A 63 0.56 -13.38 13.62
N THR A 64 -0.43 -12.81 12.94
CA THR A 64 -0.18 -12.11 11.67
C THR A 64 0.40 -10.72 11.92
N ARG A 65 1.20 -10.20 10.97
CA ARG A 65 1.79 -8.84 11.09
C ARG A 65 0.74 -7.75 11.38
N ARG A 66 -0.44 -7.86 10.76
CA ARG A 66 -1.56 -6.92 10.97
C ARG A 66 -2.09 -6.98 12.40
N GLU A 67 -2.20 -8.17 12.97
CA GLU A 67 -2.62 -8.33 14.37
C GLU A 67 -1.55 -7.81 15.32
N GLN A 68 -0.26 -8.00 15.01
CA GLN A 68 0.84 -7.44 15.80
C GLN A 68 0.80 -5.90 15.83
N GLU A 69 0.62 -5.26 14.67
CA GLU A 69 0.50 -3.80 14.58
C GLU A 69 -0.73 -3.28 15.34
N ARG A 70 -1.87 -3.99 15.28
CA ARG A 70 -3.08 -3.62 16.03
C ARG A 70 -2.87 -3.76 17.54
N THR A 71 -2.25 -4.85 17.98
CA THR A 71 -1.95 -5.09 19.41
C THR A 71 -0.97 -4.05 19.93
N LEU A 72 0.07 -3.71 19.15
CA LEU A 72 1.03 -2.67 19.51
C LEU A 72 0.37 -1.30 19.62
N HIS A 73 -0.54 -0.96 18.72
CA HIS A 73 -1.31 0.28 18.79
C HIS A 73 -2.20 0.33 20.05
N ALA A 74 -2.90 -0.76 20.36
CA ALA A 74 -3.73 -0.85 21.56
C ALA A 74 -2.89 -0.73 22.85
N LEU A 75 -1.71 -1.37 22.87
CA LEU A 75 -0.76 -1.28 23.99
C LEU A 75 -0.33 0.17 24.24
N ASN A 76 0.06 0.88 23.19
CA ASN A 76 0.45 2.29 23.29
C ASN A 76 -0.71 3.15 23.82
N GLN A 77 -1.93 2.91 23.35
CA GLN A 77 -3.10 3.65 23.81
C GLN A 77 -3.40 3.41 25.31
N ILE A 78 -3.24 2.17 25.78
CA ILE A 78 -3.38 1.85 27.20
C ILE A 78 -2.30 2.54 28.02
N GLN A 79 -1.04 2.50 27.56
CA GLN A 79 0.06 3.18 28.22
C GLN A 79 -0.19 4.69 28.35
N SER A 80 -0.64 5.35 27.29
CA SER A 80 -0.97 6.79 27.36
C SER A 80 -2.08 7.10 28.36
N ARG A 81 -3.11 6.24 28.45
CA ARG A 81 -4.19 6.41 29.43
C ARG A 81 -3.73 6.18 30.86
N LEU A 82 -2.82 5.23 31.09
CA LEU A 82 -2.22 5.01 32.40
C LEU A 82 -1.44 6.25 32.86
N ILE A 83 -0.63 6.83 31.97
CA ILE A 83 0.12 8.06 32.27
C ILE A 83 -0.82 9.22 32.62
N ASP A 84 -1.90 9.42 31.86
CA ASP A 84 -2.89 10.48 32.18
C ASP A 84 -3.57 10.24 33.54
N LEU A 85 -3.88 8.99 33.89
CA LEU A 85 -4.45 8.65 35.19
C LEU A 85 -3.44 8.86 36.33
N GLU A 86 -2.18 8.48 36.14
CA GLU A 86 -1.10 8.74 37.09
C GLU A 86 -0.94 10.25 37.35
N GLU A 87 -0.95 11.07 36.30
CA GLU A 87 -0.89 12.53 36.43
C GLU A 87 -2.10 13.11 37.19
N ARG A 88 -3.30 12.60 36.93
CA ARG A 88 -4.53 13.05 37.62
C ARG A 88 -4.50 12.67 39.10
N LEU A 89 -4.07 11.46 39.42
CA LEU A 89 -3.90 11.01 40.80
C LEU A 89 -2.87 11.89 41.53
N ALA A 90 -1.72 12.15 40.91
CA ALA A 90 -0.70 13.01 41.50
C ALA A 90 -1.16 14.47 41.72
N LYS A 91 -2.11 14.95 40.92
CA LYS A 91 -2.75 16.28 41.13
C LYS A 91 -3.75 16.26 42.28
N LEU A 92 -4.52 15.19 42.43
CA LEU A 92 -5.49 15.03 43.52
C LEU A 92 -4.81 14.83 44.88
N ASP A 93 -3.69 14.11 44.92
CA ASP A 93 -2.93 13.83 46.15
C ASP A 93 -2.15 15.06 46.67
N LYS A 94 -1.97 16.09 45.84
CA LYS A 94 -1.33 17.37 46.21
C LYS A 94 -2.30 18.43 46.74
N HIS A 95 -3.59 18.11 46.84
CA HIS A 95 -4.64 18.95 47.42
C HIS A 95 -5.11 18.39 48.75
#